data_AF-A0A512BHJ4-F1
#
_entry.id   AF-A0A512BHJ4-F1
#
_cell.length_a   1.000
_cell.length_b   1.000
_cell.length_c   1.000
_cell.angle_alpha   90.00
_cell.angle_beta   90.00
_cell.angle_gamma   90.00
#
_symmetry.space_group_name_H-M   'P 1'
#
loop_
_entity.id
_entity.type
_entity.pdbx_description
1 polymer ?
#
loop_
_entity_poly.entity_id
_entity_poly.type
_entity_poly.pdbx_seq_one_letter_code
_entity_poly.pdbx_strand_id
1 'polypeptide(L)'
;MVKDLIIKTLFVDSLSDEIDTGEGVSIEDATHLFTFFKNCSLFRWSDANNDCEDRANAICILLDSWNIPNYKGWVFSGYVFRKIGFLKNMWKYHVAAAIPVVEGNEVNIYVIDPATLDALMKVEDWAANVTDNPQSYHLVKRGTTYIFPANIRKDKWYDRNKRNYNWTIQGLSGINGVSTKGKAQLRFNKKRVLKTRHLFNELRKTKPTFLSPAIHQFTGQENG
;
A
#
# COMPACT_ATOMS: atom_id res chain seq x y z
N MET A 1 6.93 32.27 19.98
CA MET A 1 6.29 31.06 20.52
C MET A 1 6.56 29.94 19.53
N VAL A 2 7.51 29.06 19.82
CA VAL A 2 7.72 27.85 19.01
C VAL A 2 6.57 26.92 19.35
N LYS A 3 5.67 26.65 18.41
CA LYS A 3 4.69 25.57 18.58
C LYS A 3 5.52 24.28 18.65
N ASP A 4 5.46 23.59 19.78
CA ASP A 4 6.05 22.26 19.88
C ASP A 4 5.50 21.40 18.74
N LEU A 5 6.40 20.88 17.92
CA LEU A 5 6.04 19.99 16.82
C LEU A 5 5.53 18.69 17.44
N ILE A 6 4.21 18.52 17.47
CA ILE A 6 3.61 17.28 17.95
C ILE A 6 3.85 16.19 16.91
N ILE A 7 4.81 15.30 17.20
CA ILE A 7 5.07 14.11 16.39
C ILE A 7 3.89 13.15 16.55
N LYS A 8 3.06 13.06 15.51
CA LYS A 8 1.87 12.18 15.51
C LYS A 8 2.25 10.69 15.42
N THR A 9 3.24 10.38 14.60
CA THR A 9 3.65 9.02 14.29
C THR A 9 5.15 8.84 14.44
N LEU A 10 5.57 7.74 15.07
CA LEU A 10 6.97 7.34 15.21
C LEU A 10 7.33 6.30 14.15
N PHE A 11 8.43 6.49 13.44
CA PHE A 11 8.95 5.46 12.53
C PHE A 11 9.55 4.29 13.32
N VAL A 12 9.24 3.06 12.92
CA VAL A 12 9.75 1.84 13.57
C VAL A 12 10.74 1.13 12.65
N ASP A 13 12.00 1.54 12.75
CA ASP A 13 13.10 1.04 11.92
C ASP A 13 13.29 -0.48 12.06
N SER A 14 13.31 -0.99 13.30
CA SER A 14 13.51 -2.42 13.59
C SER A 14 12.45 -3.36 13.02
N LEU A 15 11.29 -2.83 12.62
CA LEU A 15 10.22 -3.58 11.97
C LEU A 15 10.05 -3.22 10.49
N SER A 16 10.76 -2.21 9.98
CA SER A 16 10.75 -1.85 8.58
C SER A 16 11.66 -2.77 7.78
N ASP A 17 11.32 -2.99 6.52
CA ASP A 17 12.27 -3.62 5.59
C ASP A 17 13.24 -2.55 5.08
N GLU A 18 14.48 -2.94 4.83
CA GLU A 18 15.44 -2.09 4.15
C GLU A 18 14.91 -1.69 2.76
N ILE A 19 14.98 -0.39 2.48
CA ILE A 19 14.57 0.21 1.23
C ILE A 19 15.81 0.27 0.35
N ASP A 20 15.70 -0.27 -0.86
CA ASP A 20 16.76 -0.12 -1.85
C ASP A 20 16.71 1.32 -2.37
N THR A 21 17.72 2.12 -2.05
CA THR A 21 17.78 3.54 -2.40
C THR A 21 18.28 3.78 -3.82
N GLY A 22 18.52 2.73 -4.61
CA GLY A 22 19.10 2.84 -5.94
C GLY A 22 18.11 3.11 -7.08
N GLU A 23 16.83 2.78 -6.90
CA GLU A 23 15.85 2.74 -7.99
C GLU A 23 14.50 3.35 -7.60
N GLY A 24 13.95 4.19 -8.47
CA GLY A 24 12.62 4.76 -8.29
C GLY A 24 12.03 5.40 -9.53
N VAL A 25 10.82 5.90 -9.39
CA VAL A 25 10.13 6.67 -10.43
C VAL A 25 10.32 8.17 -10.21
N SER A 26 10.05 8.98 -11.24
CA SER A 26 9.99 10.43 -11.06
C SER A 26 8.74 10.84 -10.25
N ILE A 27 8.76 12.03 -9.63
CA ILE A 27 7.59 12.57 -8.92
C ILE A 27 6.39 12.77 -9.86
N GLU A 28 6.65 13.08 -11.14
CA GLU A 28 5.63 13.21 -12.17
C GLU A 28 4.95 11.86 -12.46
N ASP A 29 5.74 10.81 -12.69
CA ASP A 29 5.23 9.44 -12.90
C ASP A 29 4.47 8.94 -11.67
N ALA A 30 4.98 9.22 -10.47
CA ALA A 30 4.32 8.89 -9.21
C ALA A 30 2.95 9.57 -9.09
N THR A 31 2.85 10.84 -9.49
CA THR A 31 1.60 11.61 -9.49
C THR A 31 0.61 11.08 -10.55
N HIS A 32 1.10 10.69 -11.73
CA HIS A 32 0.29 10.03 -12.75
C HIS A 32 -0.21 8.65 -12.29
N LEU A 33 0.63 7.86 -11.62
CA LEU A 33 0.22 6.59 -11.00
C LEU A 33 -0.88 6.81 -9.95
N PHE A 34 -0.71 7.80 -9.06
CA PHE A 34 -1.74 8.13 -8.07
C PHE A 34 -3.08 8.45 -8.74
N THR A 35 -3.05 9.32 -9.75
CA THR A 35 -4.25 9.73 -10.51
C THR A 35 -4.89 8.56 -11.25
N PHE A 36 -4.08 7.70 -11.87
CA PHE A 36 -4.52 6.49 -12.55
C PHE A 36 -5.29 5.57 -11.59
N PHE A 37 -4.73 5.30 -10.40
CA PHE A 37 -5.38 4.46 -9.41
C PHE A 37 -6.62 5.14 -8.81
N LYS A 38 -6.57 6.44 -8.50
CA LYS A 38 -7.73 7.23 -8.02
C LYS A 38 -8.94 7.11 -8.95
N ASN A 39 -8.71 7.13 -10.26
CA ASN A 39 -9.76 7.03 -11.27
C ASN A 39 -10.16 5.58 -11.62
N CYS A 40 -9.48 4.58 -11.08
CA CYS A 40 -9.78 3.17 -11.34
C CYS A 40 -10.90 2.66 -10.41
N SER A 41 -12.10 2.47 -10.96
CA SER A 41 -13.29 2.04 -10.22
C SER A 41 -13.17 0.66 -9.56
N LEU A 42 -12.21 -0.17 -10.00
CA LEU A 42 -11.95 -1.50 -9.44
C LEU A 42 -11.60 -1.46 -7.95
N PHE A 43 -10.98 -0.38 -7.49
CA PHE A 43 -10.47 -0.26 -6.11
C PHE A 43 -11.50 0.25 -5.12
N ARG A 44 -12.65 0.75 -5.55
CA ARG A 44 -13.76 1.12 -4.65
C ARG A 44 -13.33 2.05 -3.50
N TRP A 45 -12.61 3.13 -3.82
CA TRP A 45 -12.01 4.04 -2.82
C TRP A 45 -12.97 4.64 -1.79
N SER A 46 -14.27 4.72 -2.10
CA SER A 46 -15.31 5.11 -1.16
C SER A 46 -15.47 4.18 0.05
N ASP A 47 -15.04 2.92 -0.04
CA ASP A 47 -15.05 1.95 1.06
C ASP A 47 -13.72 1.99 1.82
N ALA A 48 -13.43 3.14 2.44
CA ALA A 48 -12.17 3.37 3.15
C ALA A 48 -12.02 2.47 4.39
N ASN A 49 -13.14 2.07 5.01
CA ASN A 49 -13.16 1.35 6.28
C ASN A 49 -12.81 -0.15 6.19
N ASN A 50 -12.75 -0.72 4.99
CA ASN A 50 -12.46 -2.14 4.78
C ASN A 50 -11.44 -2.34 3.67
N ASP A 51 -10.88 -3.55 3.59
CA ASP A 51 -10.13 -4.05 2.43
C ASP A 51 -8.89 -3.21 2.05
N CYS A 52 -8.31 -2.46 3.00
CA CYS A 52 -7.10 -1.64 2.75
C CYS A 52 -5.92 -2.50 2.30
N GLU A 53 -5.79 -3.70 2.87
CA GLU A 53 -4.76 -4.69 2.56
C GLU A 53 -4.94 -5.26 1.16
N ASP A 54 -6.19 -5.46 0.74
CA ASP A 54 -6.52 -5.94 -0.59
C ASP A 54 -6.24 -4.88 -1.65
N ARG A 55 -6.60 -3.61 -1.40
CA ARG A 55 -6.27 -2.49 -2.31
C ARG A 55 -4.76 -2.30 -2.42
N ALA A 56 -4.06 -2.23 -1.28
CA ALA A 56 -2.61 -2.09 -1.26
C ALA A 56 -1.93 -3.25 -2.01
N ASN A 57 -2.36 -4.48 -1.76
CA ASN A 57 -1.77 -5.64 -2.42
C ASN A 57 -2.11 -5.71 -3.92
N ALA A 58 -3.32 -5.33 -4.32
CA ALA A 58 -3.70 -5.23 -5.72
C ALA A 58 -2.81 -4.25 -6.48
N ILE A 59 -2.55 -3.07 -5.92
CA ILE A 59 -1.64 -2.08 -6.51
C ILE A 59 -0.23 -2.66 -6.62
N CYS A 60 0.32 -3.24 -5.54
CA CYS A 60 1.65 -3.86 -5.58
C CYS A 60 1.78 -4.95 -6.66
N ILE A 61 0.77 -5.81 -6.82
CA ILE A 61 0.77 -6.83 -7.89
C ILE A 61 0.81 -6.19 -9.30
N LEU A 62 0.11 -5.08 -9.50
CA LEU A 62 0.12 -4.36 -10.77
C LEU A 62 1.48 -3.70 -11.01
N LEU A 63 2.03 -3.01 -10.01
CA LEU A 63 3.36 -2.38 -10.07
C LEU A 63 4.45 -3.42 -10.34
N ASP A 64 4.45 -4.56 -9.64
CA ASP A 64 5.34 -5.70 -9.89
C ASP A 64 5.24 -6.16 -11.36
N SER A 65 4.02 -6.30 -11.89
CA SER A 65 3.81 -6.73 -13.28
C SER A 65 4.27 -5.72 -14.33
N TRP A 66 4.43 -4.45 -13.93
CA TRP A 66 4.93 -3.36 -14.77
C TRP A 66 6.41 -3.07 -14.56
N ASN A 67 7.08 -3.89 -13.74
CA ASN A 67 8.46 -3.74 -13.28
C ASN A 67 8.70 -2.38 -12.60
N ILE A 68 7.80 -1.99 -11.69
CA ILE A 68 7.95 -0.77 -10.89
C ILE A 68 8.26 -1.18 -9.45
N PRO A 69 9.40 -0.74 -8.89
CA PRO A 69 9.72 -0.95 -7.49
C PRO A 69 8.59 -0.47 -6.59
N ASN A 70 8.20 -1.27 -5.60
CA ASN A 70 7.07 -0.93 -4.74
C ASN A 70 7.18 -1.54 -3.34
N TYR A 71 6.51 -0.86 -2.44
CA TYR A 71 6.48 -1.11 -1.01
C TYR A 71 5.04 -1.02 -0.50
N LYS A 72 4.88 -1.23 0.80
CA LYS A 72 3.66 -0.93 1.54
C LYS A 72 4.03 -0.05 2.72
N GLY A 73 3.35 1.08 2.82
CA GLY A 73 3.34 1.89 4.03
C GLY A 73 2.31 1.30 4.99
N TRP A 74 2.71 1.07 6.23
CA TRP A 74 1.82 0.61 7.30
C TRP A 74 1.79 1.65 8.40
N VAL A 75 0.59 1.91 8.93
CA VAL A 75 0.37 2.74 10.11
C VAL A 75 -0.38 1.93 11.13
N PHE A 76 0.07 1.98 12.37
CA PHE A 76 -0.55 1.29 13.50
C PHE A 76 -1.02 2.31 14.52
N SER A 77 -2.22 2.09 15.03
CA SER A 77 -2.65 2.74 16.26
C SER A 77 -1.65 2.36 17.37
N GLY A 78 -1.24 3.33 18.19
CA GLY A 78 -0.45 3.02 19.37
C GLY A 78 -1.22 2.14 20.36
N TYR A 79 -2.54 1.94 20.19
CA TYR A 79 -3.31 0.94 20.89
C TYR A 79 -2.76 -0.49 20.71
N VAL A 80 -2.19 -0.79 19.54
CA VAL A 80 -1.59 -2.10 19.23
C VAL A 80 -0.35 -2.38 20.07
N PHE A 81 0.42 -1.35 20.42
CA PHE A 81 1.72 -1.50 21.09
C PHE A 81 1.72 -1.04 22.55
N ARG A 82 1.07 0.07 22.86
CA ARG A 82 1.13 0.77 24.16
C ARG A 82 -0.23 1.18 24.73
N LYS A 83 -1.35 0.84 24.07
CA LYS A 83 -2.73 1.21 24.48
C LYS A 83 -3.03 2.71 24.51
N ILE A 84 -2.25 3.53 23.80
CA ILE A 84 -2.36 4.99 23.68
C ILE A 84 -2.28 5.41 22.20
N GLY A 85 -2.98 6.46 21.77
CA GLY A 85 -2.98 6.91 20.36
C GLY A 85 -3.92 6.13 19.43
N PHE A 86 -4.56 6.82 18.49
CA PHE A 86 -5.56 6.24 17.58
C PHE A 86 -5.58 6.90 16.19
N LEU A 87 -6.05 6.14 15.21
CA LEU A 87 -6.21 6.57 13.82
C LEU A 87 -7.60 7.17 13.60
N LYS A 88 -7.76 8.04 12.60
CA LYS A 88 -8.98 8.85 12.34
C LYS A 88 -10.30 8.07 12.23
N ASN A 89 -10.25 6.79 11.88
CA ASN A 89 -11.44 5.91 11.76
C ASN A 89 -11.44 4.77 12.80
N MET A 90 -10.76 4.96 13.93
CA MET A 90 -10.57 3.93 14.98
C MET A 90 -9.95 2.63 14.44
N TRP A 91 -9.22 2.73 13.34
CA TRP A 91 -8.46 1.62 12.78
C TRP A 91 -7.36 1.20 13.74
N LYS A 92 -7.19 -0.13 13.91
CA LYS A 92 -6.02 -0.68 14.60
C LYS A 92 -4.75 -0.51 13.77
N TYR A 93 -4.90 -0.61 12.45
CA TYR A 93 -3.87 -0.32 11.48
C TYR A 93 -4.52 0.10 10.16
N HIS A 94 -3.73 0.76 9.32
CA HIS A 94 -4.06 1.04 7.94
C HIS A 94 -2.84 0.74 7.07
N VAL A 95 -3.07 0.30 5.84
CA VAL A 95 -1.99 -0.01 4.90
C VAL A 95 -2.35 0.52 3.52
N ALA A 96 -1.32 1.00 2.83
CA ALA A 96 -1.41 1.45 1.46
C ALA A 96 -0.20 0.99 0.65
N ALA A 97 -0.37 0.92 -0.67
CA ALA A 97 0.76 0.72 -1.56
C ALA A 97 1.65 1.95 -1.55
N ALA A 98 2.94 1.75 -1.70
CA ALA A 98 3.93 2.81 -1.72
C ALA A 98 4.94 2.59 -2.84
N ILE A 99 5.54 3.67 -3.31
CA ILE A 99 6.53 3.68 -4.40
C ILE A 99 7.73 4.54 -4.01
N PRO A 100 8.96 4.11 -4.35
CA PRO A 100 10.13 4.97 -4.24
C PRO A 100 10.12 6.01 -5.35
N VAL A 101 10.35 7.26 -4.98
CA VAL A 101 10.39 8.42 -5.87
C VAL A 101 11.77 9.07 -5.74
N VAL A 102 12.43 9.25 -6.88
CA VAL A 102 13.73 9.93 -6.94
C VAL A 102 13.50 11.43 -7.02
N GLU A 103 13.94 12.16 -6.01
CA GLU A 103 13.86 13.63 -5.92
C GLU A 103 15.26 14.19 -5.72
N GLY A 104 15.88 14.68 -6.80
CA GLY A 104 17.28 15.10 -6.78
C GLY A 104 18.20 13.91 -6.47
N ASN A 105 18.89 13.97 -5.33
CA ASN A 105 19.83 12.95 -4.88
C ASN A 105 19.26 12.03 -3.79
N GLU A 106 17.95 12.08 -3.54
CA GLU A 106 17.29 11.31 -2.49
C GLU A 106 16.18 10.42 -3.06
N VAL A 107 15.99 9.26 -2.44
CA VAL A 107 14.82 8.39 -2.68
C VAL A 107 13.86 8.53 -1.52
N ASN A 108 12.68 9.08 -1.81
CA ASN A 108 11.60 9.26 -0.86
C ASN A 108 10.51 8.21 -1.11
N ILE A 109 9.84 7.73 -0.06
CA ILE A 109 8.72 6.80 -0.22
C ILE A 109 7.40 7.57 -0.22
N TYR A 110 6.65 7.44 -1.31
CA TYR A 110 5.32 8.03 -1.46
C TYR A 110 4.23 6.97 -1.45
N VAL A 111 3.06 7.33 -0.94
CA VAL A 111 1.92 6.44 -0.77
C VAL A 111 0.86 6.67 -1.83
N ILE A 112 0.32 5.58 -2.38
CA ILE A 112 -0.86 5.56 -3.25
C ILE A 112 -2.06 5.11 -2.41
N ASP A 113 -2.78 6.08 -1.84
CA ASP A 113 -4.00 5.84 -1.06
C ASP A 113 -5.14 6.84 -1.31
N PRO A 114 -5.84 6.75 -2.45
CA PRO A 114 -7.00 7.58 -2.71
C PRO A 114 -8.18 7.42 -1.74
N ALA A 115 -8.16 6.43 -0.83
CA ALA A 115 -9.18 6.33 0.23
C ALA A 115 -8.96 7.35 1.36
N THR A 116 -7.74 7.87 1.54
CA THR A 116 -7.40 8.82 2.61
C THR A 116 -6.76 10.12 2.12
N LEU A 117 -6.39 10.17 0.84
CA LEU A 117 -5.67 11.27 0.23
C LEU A 117 -6.33 11.74 -1.07
N ASP A 118 -6.20 13.04 -1.35
CA ASP A 118 -6.57 13.61 -2.64
C ASP A 118 -5.42 13.72 -3.64
N ALA A 119 -4.18 13.65 -3.14
CA ALA A 119 -2.94 13.74 -3.92
C ALA A 119 -1.87 12.81 -3.33
N LEU A 120 -0.82 12.56 -4.11
CA LEU A 120 0.35 11.79 -3.68
C LEU A 120 0.99 12.45 -2.44
N MET A 121 1.42 11.64 -1.48
CA MET A 121 2.00 12.12 -0.21
C MET A 121 3.12 11.20 0.25
N LYS A 122 4.16 11.75 0.90
CA LYS A 122 5.23 10.95 1.52
C LYS A 122 4.65 10.05 2.61
N VAL A 123 5.29 8.91 2.86
CA VAL A 123 4.78 7.91 3.81
C VAL A 123 4.71 8.45 5.24
N GLU A 124 5.66 9.29 5.65
CA GLU A 124 5.66 9.92 6.98
C GLU A 124 4.50 10.92 7.12
N ASP A 125 4.25 11.72 6.09
CA ASP A 125 3.17 12.72 6.06
C ASP A 125 1.80 12.04 5.99
N TRP A 126 1.68 10.97 5.19
CA TRP A 126 0.48 10.16 5.12
C TRP A 126 0.19 9.50 6.46
N ALA A 127 1.21 8.95 7.12
CA ALA A 127 1.07 8.36 8.45
C ALA A 127 0.56 9.38 9.46
N ALA A 128 1.15 10.57 9.50
CA ALA A 128 0.68 11.66 10.35
C ALA A 128 -0.73 12.12 9.98
N ASN A 129 -1.10 12.11 8.69
CA ASN A 129 -2.43 12.48 8.22
C ASN A 129 -3.49 11.46 8.66
N VAL A 130 -3.24 10.15 8.62
CA VAL A 130 -4.24 9.15 9.04
C VAL A 130 -4.32 8.96 10.56
N THR A 131 -3.38 9.54 11.31
CA THR A 131 -3.36 9.58 12.78
C THR A 131 -4.16 10.75 13.34
N ASP A 132 -5.06 10.44 14.26
CA ASP A 132 -5.89 11.41 14.95
C ASP A 132 -5.21 11.89 16.24
N ASN A 133 -4.85 10.95 17.11
CA ASN A 133 -4.13 11.21 18.36
C ASN A 133 -2.68 10.68 18.27
N PRO A 134 -1.67 11.50 18.63
CA PRO A 134 -0.26 11.11 18.66
C PRO A 134 0.08 9.78 19.32
N GLN A 135 1.34 9.34 19.14
CA GLN A 135 1.89 8.06 19.63
C GLN A 135 1.46 6.83 18.81
N SER A 136 1.08 7.06 17.56
CA SER A 136 0.97 6.00 16.56
C SER A 136 2.34 5.65 15.97
N TYR A 137 2.38 4.57 15.20
CA TYR A 137 3.62 4.05 14.62
C TYR A 137 3.46 3.87 13.12
N HIS A 138 4.52 4.06 12.36
CA HIS A 138 4.53 3.69 10.95
C HIS A 138 5.81 2.95 10.58
N LEU A 139 5.72 2.15 9.52
CA LEU A 139 6.82 1.35 8.99
C LEU A 139 6.62 1.13 7.49
N VAL A 140 7.71 0.77 6.80
CA VAL A 140 7.70 0.43 5.37
C VAL A 140 8.05 -1.04 5.20
N LYS A 141 7.30 -1.78 4.39
CA LYS A 141 7.58 -3.18 4.05
C LYS A 141 7.66 -3.35 2.54
N ARG A 142 8.32 -4.42 2.08
CA ARG A 142 8.28 -4.85 0.68
C ARG A 142 6.85 -5.03 0.20
N GLY A 143 6.59 -4.70 -1.07
CA GLY A 143 5.26 -4.79 -1.68
C GLY A 143 4.64 -6.19 -1.64
N THR A 144 5.44 -7.24 -1.51
CA THR A 144 4.95 -8.63 -1.38
C THR A 144 4.45 -8.98 0.03
N THR A 145 4.70 -8.13 1.03
CA THR A 145 4.27 -8.34 2.41
C THR A 145 2.76 -8.15 2.52
N TYR A 146 2.05 -9.21 2.90
CA TYR A 146 0.62 -9.21 3.17
C TYR A 146 0.43 -9.62 4.63
N ILE A 147 -0.52 -9.02 5.37
CA ILE A 147 -0.77 -9.14 6.83
C ILE A 147 0.19 -10.12 7.53
N PHE A 148 1.06 -9.57 8.41
CA PHE A 148 2.13 -10.27 9.12
C PHE A 148 1.99 -11.79 9.10
N PRO A 149 2.72 -12.50 8.21
CA PRO A 149 2.66 -13.93 8.21
C PRO A 149 3.27 -14.45 9.51
N ALA A 150 2.46 -15.13 10.33
CA ALA A 150 2.99 -16.02 11.36
C ALA A 150 3.96 -17.00 10.68
N ASN A 151 5.25 -16.91 10.97
CA ASN A 151 6.35 -17.80 10.54
C ASN A 151 5.99 -18.73 9.36
N ILE A 152 5.80 -18.18 8.15
CA ILE A 152 5.53 -19.00 6.96
C ILE A 152 6.87 -19.50 6.43
N ARG A 153 7.07 -20.82 6.52
CA ARG A 153 8.23 -21.51 5.95
C ARG A 153 8.34 -21.24 4.43
N LYS A 154 9.56 -21.09 3.90
CA LYS A 154 9.84 -20.69 2.50
C LYS A 154 9.17 -21.60 1.46
N ASP A 155 9.07 -22.90 1.75
CA ASP A 155 8.40 -23.91 0.93
C ASP A 155 6.88 -23.67 0.74
N LYS A 156 6.25 -22.83 1.57
CA LYS A 156 4.82 -22.49 1.48
C LYS A 156 4.54 -21.14 0.83
N TRP A 157 5.54 -20.49 0.23
CA TRP A 157 5.37 -19.18 -0.40
C TRP A 157 4.40 -19.19 -1.57
N TYR A 158 4.37 -20.25 -2.38
CA TYR A 158 3.43 -20.37 -3.49
C TYR A 158 1.98 -20.35 -3.01
N ASP A 159 1.66 -21.17 -2.01
CA ASP A 159 0.30 -21.24 -1.44
C ASP A 159 -0.12 -19.95 -0.75
N ARG A 160 0.82 -19.28 -0.06
CA ARG A 160 0.60 -17.96 0.52
C ARG A 160 0.27 -16.94 -0.57
N ASN A 161 1.09 -16.85 -1.61
CA ASN A 161 0.90 -15.88 -2.69
C ASN A 161 -0.43 -16.12 -3.41
N LYS A 162 -0.78 -17.38 -3.66
CA LYS A 162 -2.07 -17.78 -4.22
C LYS A 162 -3.25 -17.39 -3.31
N ARG A 163 -3.10 -17.55 -2.00
CA ARG A 163 -4.12 -17.15 -1.02
C ARG A 163 -4.28 -15.64 -0.96
N ASN A 164 -3.18 -14.90 -0.86
CA ASN A 164 -3.19 -13.43 -0.83
C ASN A 164 -3.82 -12.87 -2.10
N TYR A 165 -3.50 -13.43 -3.27
CA TYR A 165 -4.14 -13.07 -4.54
C TYR A 165 -5.65 -13.33 -4.50
N ASN A 166 -6.09 -14.49 -3.99
CA ASN A 166 -7.51 -14.79 -3.88
C ASN A 166 -8.23 -13.83 -2.93
N TRP A 167 -7.64 -13.49 -1.78
CA TRP A 167 -8.18 -12.49 -0.86
C TRP A 167 -8.24 -11.11 -1.51
N THR A 168 -7.18 -10.70 -2.19
CA THR A 168 -7.12 -9.43 -2.95
C THR A 168 -8.28 -9.31 -3.92
N ILE A 169 -8.52 -10.34 -4.75
CA ILE A 169 -9.65 -10.33 -5.69
C ILE A 169 -11.01 -10.33 -4.96
N GLN A 170 -11.12 -10.99 -3.80
CA GLN A 170 -12.34 -10.97 -2.99
C GLN A 170 -12.61 -9.58 -2.39
N GLY A 171 -11.61 -8.91 -1.81
CA GLY A 171 -11.72 -7.55 -1.29
C GLY A 171 -12.02 -6.52 -2.37
N LEU A 172 -11.36 -6.59 -3.52
CA LEU A 172 -11.70 -5.75 -4.68
C LEU A 172 -13.14 -5.99 -5.16
N SER A 173 -13.64 -7.22 -5.01
CA SER A 173 -15.04 -7.53 -5.31
C SER A 173 -16.01 -7.04 -4.23
N GLY A 174 -15.53 -6.46 -3.13
CA GLY A 174 -16.33 -5.98 -1.99
C GLY A 174 -16.97 -7.07 -1.17
N ILE A 175 -16.23 -8.15 -0.96
CA ILE A 175 -16.65 -9.27 -0.12
C ILE A 175 -15.54 -9.54 0.89
N ASN A 176 -15.76 -9.12 2.14
CA ASN A 176 -14.89 -9.48 3.25
C ASN A 176 -15.16 -10.94 3.66
N GLY A 177 -14.32 -11.87 3.19
CA GLY A 177 -14.48 -13.31 3.41
C GLY A 177 -14.27 -13.82 4.84
N VAL A 178 -13.92 -12.97 5.80
CA VAL A 178 -13.59 -13.38 7.17
C VAL A 178 -14.86 -13.64 8.00
N SER A 179 -15.89 -12.82 7.84
CA SER A 179 -17.15 -12.92 8.60
C SER A 179 -18.07 -14.04 8.08
N THR A 180 -19.00 -14.54 8.92
CA THR A 180 -20.02 -15.53 8.50
C THR A 180 -20.85 -15.02 7.32
N LYS A 181 -21.26 -13.73 7.37
CA LYS A 181 -21.97 -13.07 6.28
C LYS A 181 -21.13 -13.01 5.01
N GLY A 182 -19.85 -12.69 5.13
CA GLY A 182 -18.88 -12.69 4.04
C GLY A 182 -18.68 -14.05 3.39
N LYS A 183 -18.54 -15.11 4.20
CA LYS A 183 -18.46 -16.50 3.72
C LYS A 183 -19.72 -16.89 2.94
N ALA A 184 -20.89 -16.48 3.39
CA ALA A 184 -22.14 -16.67 2.64
C ALA A 184 -22.12 -15.87 1.33
N GLN A 185 -21.73 -14.60 1.37
CA GLN A 185 -21.59 -13.77 0.16
C GLN A 185 -20.66 -14.41 -0.87
N LEU A 186 -19.52 -14.98 -0.48
CA LEU A 186 -18.61 -15.68 -1.39
C LEU A 186 -19.27 -16.87 -2.09
N ARG A 187 -20.15 -17.61 -1.40
CA ARG A 187 -20.87 -18.75 -1.99
C ARG A 187 -21.88 -18.31 -3.05
N PHE A 188 -22.60 -17.22 -2.79
CA PHE A 188 -23.66 -16.72 -3.68
C PHE A 188 -23.18 -15.75 -4.76
N ASN A 189 -22.03 -15.09 -4.58
CA ASN A 189 -21.53 -14.04 -5.49
C ASN A 189 -20.29 -14.48 -6.29
N LYS A 190 -20.13 -15.78 -6.57
CA LYS A 190 -18.99 -16.31 -7.35
C LYS A 190 -18.80 -15.59 -8.69
N LYS A 191 -19.89 -15.26 -9.39
CA LYS A 191 -19.86 -14.51 -10.67
C LYS A 191 -19.22 -13.12 -10.50
N ARG A 192 -19.49 -12.41 -9.40
CA ARG A 192 -18.91 -11.10 -9.09
C ARG A 192 -17.40 -11.20 -8.88
N VAL A 193 -16.95 -12.20 -8.13
CA VAL A 193 -15.51 -12.47 -7.90
C VAL A 193 -14.81 -12.80 -9.22
N LEU A 194 -15.42 -13.63 -10.07
CA LEU A 194 -14.87 -13.98 -11.39
C LEU A 194 -14.78 -12.75 -12.32
N LYS A 195 -15.82 -11.91 -12.37
CA LYS A 195 -15.79 -10.65 -13.14
C LYS A 195 -14.68 -9.73 -12.65
N THR A 196 -14.54 -9.57 -11.33
CA THR A 196 -13.48 -8.76 -10.70
C THR A 196 -12.10 -9.27 -11.08
N ARG A 197 -11.89 -10.60 -11.03
CA ARG A 197 -10.64 -11.24 -11.48
C ARG A 197 -10.33 -10.93 -12.94
N HIS A 198 -11.33 -11.03 -13.81
CA HIS A 198 -11.15 -10.75 -15.23
C HIS A 198 -10.73 -9.29 -15.44
N LEU A 199 -11.45 -8.33 -14.85
CA LEU A 199 -11.10 -6.90 -14.92
C LEU A 199 -9.69 -6.62 -14.38
N PHE A 200 -9.32 -7.22 -13.24
CA PHE A 200 -7.98 -7.09 -12.68
C PHE A 200 -6.89 -7.64 -13.61
N ASN A 201 -7.14 -8.78 -14.25
CA ASN A 201 -6.18 -9.37 -15.19
C ASN A 201 -6.05 -8.58 -16.48
N GLU A 202 -7.13 -7.95 -16.97
CA GLU A 202 -7.04 -7.02 -18.09
C GLU A 202 -6.24 -5.79 -17.70
N LEU A 203 -6.54 -5.17 -16.54
CA LEU A 203 -5.78 -4.04 -16.01
C LEU A 203 -4.28 -4.34 -15.88
N ARG A 204 -3.92 -5.54 -15.40
CA ARG A 204 -2.53 -5.99 -15.26
C ARG A 204 -1.77 -6.00 -16.59
N LYS A 205 -2.45 -6.29 -17.71
CA LYS A 205 -1.85 -6.28 -19.05
C LYS A 205 -1.73 -4.86 -19.62
N THR A 206 -2.42 -3.89 -19.06
CA THR A 206 -2.47 -2.51 -19.55
C THR A 206 -1.52 -1.62 -18.76
N LYS A 207 -0.20 -1.78 -18.99
CA LYS A 207 0.80 -0.85 -18.41
C LYS A 207 0.46 0.57 -18.87
N PRO A 208 0.28 1.55 -17.95
CA PRO A 208 0.00 2.91 -18.34
C PRO A 208 1.07 3.50 -19.27
N THR A 209 0.65 4.18 -20.33
CA THR A 209 1.55 4.69 -21.38
C THR A 209 2.42 5.86 -20.94
N PHE A 210 2.03 6.55 -19.87
CA PHE A 210 2.80 7.66 -19.31
C PHE A 210 4.06 7.20 -18.59
N LEU A 211 4.14 5.91 -18.21
CA LEU A 211 5.30 5.37 -17.52
C LEU A 211 6.48 5.32 -18.49
N SER A 212 7.49 6.15 -18.22
CA SER A 212 8.74 6.13 -18.96
C SER A 212 9.36 4.72 -18.99
N PRO A 213 10.04 4.32 -20.07
CA PRO A 213 10.80 3.07 -20.10
C PRO A 213 11.94 3.02 -19.08
N ALA A 214 12.40 4.19 -18.59
CA ALA A 214 13.53 4.29 -17.69
C ALA A 214 13.08 4.31 -16.22
N ILE A 215 13.44 3.27 -15.47
CA ILE A 215 13.59 3.39 -14.02
C ILE A 215 14.82 4.28 -13.81
N HIS A 216 14.67 5.36 -13.04
CA HIS A 216 15.80 6.24 -12.76
C HIS A 216 16.71 5.55 -11.75
N GLN A 217 17.94 5.30 -12.15
CA GLN A 217 18.99 4.83 -11.26
C GLN A 217 19.64 6.02 -10.56
N PHE A 218 19.88 5.89 -9.27
CA PHE A 218 20.75 6.80 -8.54
C PHE A 218 22.18 6.67 -9.09
N THR A 219 22.64 7.68 -9.83
CA THR A 219 24.06 7.81 -10.17
C THR A 219 24.75 8.56 -9.04
N GLY A 220 25.13 7.85 -7.99
CA GLY A 220 25.93 8.43 -6.91
C GLY A 220 27.19 9.05 -7.49
N GLN A 221 27.29 10.38 -7.49
CA GLN A 221 28.58 11.02 -7.70
C GLN A 221 29.40 10.78 -6.43
N GLU A 222 30.33 9.83 -6.53
CA GLU A 222 31.50 9.78 -5.65
C GLU A 222 32.30 11.08 -5.87
N ASN A 223 32.00 12.11 -5.07
CA ASN A 223 32.90 13.24 -4.95
C ASN A 223 34.02 12.83 -3.98
N GLY A 224 35.19 12.57 -4.55
CA GLY A 224 36.46 12.43 -3.83
C GLY A 224 37.00 13.75 -3.31
#